data_AF-A0A3N8QDA6-F1
#
_entry.id   AF-A0A3N8QDA6-F1
#
_cell.length_a   1.000
_cell.length_b   1.000
_cell.length_c   1.000
_cell.angle_alpha   90.00
_cell.angle_beta   90.00
_cell.angle_gamma   90.00
#
_symmetry.space_group_name_H-M   'P 1'
#
loop_
_entity.id
_entity.type
_entity.pdbx_description
1 polymer ?
#
loop_
_entity_poly.entity_id
_entity_poly.type
_entity_poly.pdbx_seq_one_letter_code
_entity_poly.pdbx_strand_id
1 'polypeptide(L)'
;MATKYHKAALPDAAQAIPQSLPLDGFTRWSDLKHFIPLSQESVRTRELAGRFPKRVQLGSARCVAWPNREIHRWLADPAGYRVPENA
;
A
#
# COMPACT_ATOMS: atom_id res chain seq x y z
N MET A 1 -19.88 -28.06 -15.04
CA MET A 1 -19.73 -26.98 -16.04
C MET A 1 -18.65 -26.03 -15.55
N ALA A 2 -17.52 -25.97 -16.26
CA ALA A 2 -16.31 -25.26 -15.81
C ALA A 2 -16.29 -23.80 -16.26
N THR A 3 -15.86 -22.94 -15.33
CA THR A 3 -15.74 -21.48 -15.37
C THR A 3 -15.00 -20.95 -16.60
N LYS A 4 -15.63 -20.02 -17.33
CA LYS A 4 -14.94 -19.14 -18.30
C LYS A 4 -15.40 -17.71 -18.08
N TYR A 5 -14.75 -17.02 -17.15
CA TYR A 5 -14.71 -15.56 -17.19
C TYR A 5 -13.57 -15.18 -18.13
N HIS A 6 -13.92 -14.86 -19.37
CA HIS A 6 -13.02 -14.20 -20.31
C HIS A 6 -12.78 -12.78 -19.77
N LYS A 7 -11.64 -12.58 -19.11
CA LYS A 7 -11.17 -11.24 -18.76
C LYS A 7 -10.80 -10.55 -20.08
N ALA A 8 -11.69 -9.67 -20.56
CA ALA A 8 -11.42 -8.79 -21.68
C ALA A 8 -10.15 -7.99 -21.36
N ALA A 9 -9.08 -8.27 -22.11
CA ALA A 9 -7.87 -7.48 -22.11
C ALA A 9 -8.14 -6.22 -22.93
N LEU A 10 -8.48 -5.13 -22.24
CA LEU A 10 -8.37 -3.79 -22.80
C LEU A 10 -6.87 -3.45 -22.87
N PRO A 11 -6.35 -3.01 -24.03
CA PRO A 11 -5.06 -2.35 -24.11
C PRO A 11 -5.31 -0.87 -23.84
N ASP A 12 -5.35 -0.44 -22.58
CA ASP A 12 -5.59 0.96 -22.26
C ASP A 12 -4.52 1.51 -21.32
N ALA A 13 -3.68 2.34 -21.91
CA ALA A 13 -2.61 3.14 -21.34
C ALA A 13 -1.57 2.35 -20.53
N ALA A 14 -0.32 2.45 -20.99
CA ALA A 14 0.79 2.58 -20.07
C ALA A 14 0.40 3.63 -19.02
N GLN A 15 -0.11 3.17 -17.87
CA GLN A 15 -0.19 3.99 -16.68
C GLN A 15 1.26 4.34 -16.42
N ALA A 16 1.69 5.52 -16.87
CA ALA A 16 2.90 6.14 -16.40
C ALA A 16 2.76 6.13 -14.89
N ILE A 17 3.41 5.15 -14.27
CA ILE A 17 3.44 4.96 -12.83
C ILE A 17 3.81 6.34 -12.32
N PRO A 18 3.00 7.00 -11.47
CA PRO A 18 3.41 8.29 -10.97
C PRO A 18 4.78 8.07 -10.33
N GLN A 19 5.81 8.77 -10.83
CA GLN A 19 7.20 8.60 -10.38
C GLN A 19 7.37 8.99 -8.90
N SER A 20 6.28 9.45 -8.28
CA SER A 20 6.14 9.87 -6.89
C SER A 20 4.83 9.37 -6.30
N LEU A 21 4.86 8.87 -5.07
CA LEU A 21 3.65 8.56 -4.30
C LEU A 21 2.79 9.84 -4.15
N PRO A 22 1.49 9.85 -4.51
CA PRO A 22 0.63 11.02 -4.35
C PRO A 22 0.59 11.48 -2.88
N LEU A 23 0.40 12.77 -2.61
CA LEU A 23 0.44 13.31 -1.24
C LEU A 23 -0.69 12.76 -0.35
N ASP A 24 -1.89 12.64 -0.91
CA ASP A 24 -3.09 12.14 -0.24
C ASP A 24 -3.67 10.92 -0.99
N GLY A 25 -4.63 10.24 -0.38
CA GLY A 25 -5.23 9.01 -0.89
C GLY A 25 -4.65 7.73 -0.30
N PHE A 26 -4.88 6.62 -1.00
CA PHE A 26 -4.51 5.28 -0.55
C PHE A 26 -3.70 4.54 -1.62
N THR A 27 -2.60 3.91 -1.19
CA THR A 27 -1.73 3.12 -2.06
C THR A 27 -1.78 1.65 -1.65
N ARG A 28 -1.91 0.76 -2.64
CA ARG A 28 -1.93 -0.69 -2.43
C ARG A 28 -0.52 -1.26 -2.37
N TRP A 29 -0.39 -2.49 -1.85
CA TRP A 29 0.90 -3.18 -1.77
C TRP A 29 1.63 -3.26 -3.12
N SER A 30 0.89 -3.53 -4.20
CA SER A 30 1.45 -3.67 -5.55
C SER A 30 2.23 -2.46 -6.03
N ASP A 31 1.82 -1.25 -5.62
CA ASP A 31 2.50 0.00 -5.95
C ASP A 31 3.55 0.33 -4.90
N LEU A 32 3.20 0.16 -3.62
CA LEU A 32 4.06 0.46 -2.46
C LEU A 32 5.40 -0.29 -2.48
N LYS A 33 5.39 -1.54 -2.95
CA LYS A 33 6.61 -2.37 -3.05
C LYS A 33 7.71 -1.78 -3.94
N HIS A 34 7.37 -0.84 -4.83
CA HIS A 34 8.37 -0.18 -5.68
C HIS A 34 9.06 0.99 -4.96
N PHE A 35 8.44 1.53 -3.91
CA PHE A 35 8.99 2.64 -3.13
C PHE A 35 9.76 2.17 -1.90
N ILE A 36 9.49 0.95 -1.41
CA ILE A 36 10.06 0.44 -0.17
C ILE A 36 10.90 -0.81 -0.45
N PRO A 37 12.16 -0.89 0.04
CA PRO A 37 13.01 -2.07 -0.14
C PRO A 37 12.67 -3.22 0.84
N LEU A 38 11.41 -3.33 1.27
CA LEU A 38 10.96 -4.31 2.26
C LEU A 38 9.92 -5.25 1.65
N SER A 39 9.92 -6.50 2.10
CA SER A 39 8.87 -7.47 1.74
C SER A 39 7.56 -7.19 2.47
N GLN A 40 6.46 -7.73 1.95
CA GLN A 40 5.12 -7.56 2.54
C GLN A 40 5.08 -8.10 3.97
N GLU A 41 5.77 -9.20 4.21
CA GLU A 41 5.89 -9.83 5.53
C GLU A 41 6.69 -8.94 6.49
N SER A 42 7.80 -8.34 6.02
CA SER A 42 8.56 -7.38 6.81
C SER A 42 7.71 -6.18 7.22
N VAL A 43 6.89 -5.69 6.29
CA VAL A 43 5.93 -4.61 6.56
C VAL A 43 4.87 -5.05 7.57
N ARG A 44 4.33 -6.27 7.45
CA ARG A 44 3.37 -6.82 8.40
C ARG A 44 3.96 -6.94 9.82
N THR A 45 5.20 -7.40 9.96
CA THR A 45 5.89 -7.46 11.26
C THR A 45 6.11 -6.07 11.85
N ARG A 46 6.50 -5.09 11.02
CA ARG A 46 6.67 -3.70 11.47
C ARG A 46 5.34 -3.03 11.83
N GLU A 47 4.27 -3.35 11.13
CA GLU A 47 2.90 -2.89 11.45
C GLU A 47 2.46 -3.44 12.82
N LEU A 48 2.67 -4.73 13.09
CA LEU A 48 2.42 -5.34 14.40
C LEU A 48 3.27 -4.69 15.51
N ALA A 49 4.50 -4.28 15.19
CA ALA A 49 5.37 -3.55 16.10
C ALA A 49 5.05 -2.05 16.23
N GLY A 50 4.02 -1.54 15.54
CA GLY A 50 3.65 -0.11 15.55
C GLY A 50 4.65 0.81 14.86
N ARG A 51 5.57 0.26 14.06
CA ARG A 51 6.64 0.97 13.33
C ARG A 51 6.32 1.21 11.86
N PHE A 52 5.13 0.81 11.42
CA PHE A 52 4.65 1.01 10.05
C PHE A 52 3.20 1.48 10.10
N PRO A 53 2.75 2.31 9.13
CA PRO A 53 1.37 2.74 9.05
C PRO A 53 0.36 1.60 9.12
N LYS A 54 -0.78 1.85 9.78
CA LYS A 54 -1.87 0.87 9.84
C LYS A 54 -2.52 0.73 8.47
N ARG A 55 -2.66 -0.50 8.02
CA ARG A 55 -3.40 -0.81 6.80
C ARG A 55 -4.91 -0.58 6.95
N VAL A 56 -5.53 -0.01 5.93
CA VAL A 56 -6.98 0.24 5.83
C VAL A 56 -7.59 -0.74 4.84
N GLN A 57 -8.74 -1.33 5.21
CA GLN A 57 -9.51 -2.19 4.33
C GLN A 57 -10.47 -1.34 3.50
N LEU A 58 -10.31 -1.35 2.17
CA LEU A 58 -11.13 -0.57 1.24
C LEU A 58 -12.47 -1.23 0.91
N GLY A 59 -12.71 -2.47 1.35
CA GLY A 59 -14.01 -3.12 1.17
C GLY A 59 -14.03 -4.63 1.41
N SER A 60 -12.91 -5.32 1.17
CA SER A 60 -12.75 -6.75 1.48
C SER A 60 -11.45 -6.99 2.24
N ALA A 61 -11.37 -8.07 3.01
CA ALA A 61 -10.18 -8.43 3.80
C ALA A 61 -8.89 -8.51 2.96
N ARG A 62 -8.99 -8.77 1.64
CA ARG A 62 -7.85 -8.76 0.71
C ARG A 62 -7.57 -7.41 0.06
N CYS A 63 -8.53 -6.48 0.08
CA CYS A 63 -8.41 -5.15 -0.48
C CYS A 63 -7.88 -4.20 0.59
N VAL A 64 -6.57 -4.28 0.78
CA VAL A 64 -5.85 -3.53 1.79
C VAL A 64 -5.01 -2.44 1.13
N ALA A 65 -5.05 -1.24 1.67
CA ALA A 65 -4.23 -0.11 1.23
C ALA A 65 -3.73 0.69 2.43
N TRP A 66 -2.67 1.46 2.22
CA TRP A 66 -2.12 2.35 3.22
C TRP A 66 -2.37 3.80 2.82
N PRO A 67 -2.72 4.67 3.77
CA PRO A 67 -2.86 6.10 3.52
C PRO A 67 -1.50 6.70 3.13
N ASN A 68 -1.48 7.43 2.01
CA ASN A 68 -0.24 7.96 1.45
C ASN A 68 0.43 8.96 2.39
N ARG A 69 -0.36 9.77 3.11
CA ARG A 69 0.16 10.71 4.11
C ARG A 69 0.99 10.02 5.17
N GLU A 70 0.57 8.85 5.62
CA GLU A 70 1.33 8.09 6.61
C GLU A 70 2.56 7.43 6.00
N ILE A 71 2.45 6.92 4.77
CA ILE A 71 3.61 6.37 4.05
C ILE A 71 4.67 7.46 3.87
N HIS A 72 4.29 8.67 3.48
CA HIS A 72 5.21 9.82 3.36
C HIS A 72 5.88 10.14 4.69
N ARG A 73 5.13 10.15 5.81
CA ARG A 73 5.70 10.32 7.16
C ARG A 73 6.71 9.21 7.50
N TRP A 74 6.39 7.97 7.14
CA TRP A 74 7.28 6.83 7.37
C TRP A 74 8.51 6.88 6.46
N LEU A 75 8.37 7.29 5.20
CA LEU A 75 9.49 7.44 4.27
C LEU A 75 10.45 8.55 4.71
N ALA A 76 9.93 9.61 5.33
CA ALA A 76 10.75 10.69 5.89
C ALA A 76 11.57 10.22 7.10
N ASP A 77 11.02 9.34 7.95
CA ASP A 77 11.73 8.78 9.10
C ASP A 77 11.35 7.31 9.39
N PRO A 78 11.97 6.33 8.71
CA PRO A 78 11.57 4.93 8.83
C PRO A 78 11.99 4.26 10.16
N ALA A 79 12.87 4.89 10.95
CA ALA A 79 13.38 4.34 12.22
C ALA A 79 12.63 4.91 13.44
N GLY A 80 12.34 6.21 13.39
CA GLY A 80 11.62 7.00 14.37
C GLY A 80 10.11 7.00 14.17
N TYR A 81 9.60 6.59 12.99
CA TYR A 81 8.16 6.51 12.78
C TYR A 81 7.47 5.65 13.84
N ARG A 82 6.41 6.23 14.40
CA ARG A 82 5.45 5.55 15.27
C ARG A 82 4.07 5.83 14.72
N VAL A 83 3.24 4.80 14.69
CA VAL A 83 1.83 4.99 14.40
C VAL A 83 1.27 6.02 15.38
N PRO A 84 0.63 7.10 14.92
CA PRO A 84 -0.13 7.96 15.81
C PRO A 84 -1.22 7.08 16.43
N GLU A 85 -1.16 6.92 17.75
CA GLU A 85 -2.21 6.27 18.53
C GLU A 85 -3.44 7.18 18.45
N ASN A 86 -4.24 6.97 17.41
CA ASN A 86 -5.48 7.71 17.27
C ASN A 86 -6.44 7.16 18.33
N ALA A 87 -6.66 7.97 19.36
CA ALA A 87 -7.67 7.82 20.41
C ALA A 87 -9.08 7.59 19.84
#